data_AF-F8FEZ5-F1
#
_entry.id   AF-F8FEZ5-F1
#
_cell.length_a   1.000
_cell.length_b   1.000
_cell.length_c   1.000
_cell.angle_alpha   90.00
_cell.angle_beta   90.00
_cell.angle_gamma   90.00
#
_symmetry.space_group_name_H-M   'P 1'
#
loop_
_entity.id
_entity.type
_entity.pdbx_description
1 polymer ?
#
loop_
_entity_poly.entity_id
_entity_poly.type
_entity_poly.pdbx_seq_one_letter_code
_entity_poly.pdbx_strand_id
1 'polypeptide(L)'
;MFLRNLNGVAPQASTINESQLISIYIYSSSQGAIDGAKDFENKISTAGVVPHSRYLVENILLFYVPEGSQKDERIYLVIEEMKSLQ
;
A
#
# COMPACT_ATOMS: atom_id res chain seq x y z
N MET A 1 -8.84 -2.89 7.56
CA MET A 1 -8.89 -1.41 7.47
C MET A 1 -7.49 -0.92 7.12
N PHE A 2 -7.29 -0.38 5.91
CA PHE A 2 -5.96 -0.04 5.34
C PHE A 2 -5.39 1.31 5.79
N LEU A 3 -6.14 2.06 6.60
CA LEU A 3 -5.76 3.37 7.14
C LEU A 3 -5.37 3.25 8.61
N ARG A 4 -4.29 2.52 8.91
CA ARG A 4 -3.79 2.33 10.28
C ARG A 4 -2.29 2.52 10.28
N ASN A 5 -1.74 2.92 11.42
CA ASN A 5 -0.29 3.00 11.53
C ASN A 5 0.31 1.59 11.37
N LEU A 6 1.32 1.48 10.51
CA LEU A 6 2.09 0.28 10.27
C LEU A 6 3.53 0.53 10.73
N ASN A 7 4.00 -0.27 11.68
CA ASN A 7 5.30 -0.12 12.31
C ASN A 7 5.60 1.34 12.73
N GLY A 8 4.59 2.00 13.33
CA GLY A 8 4.69 3.40 13.78
C GLY A 8 4.50 4.47 12.70
N VAL A 9 4.37 4.11 11.41
CA VAL A 9 4.20 5.04 10.30
C VAL A 9 2.73 5.15 9.90
N ALA A 10 2.21 6.38 9.82
CA ALA A 10 0.86 6.65 9.33
C ALA A 10 0.82 6.68 7.79
N PRO A 11 -0.26 6.20 7.15
CA PRO A 11 -0.41 6.29 5.71
C PRO A 11 -0.74 7.70 5.23
N GLN A 12 -0.26 8.04 4.04
CA GLN A 12 -0.89 9.03 3.17
C GLN A 12 -1.97 8.34 2.34
N ALA A 13 -3.21 8.80 2.49
CA ALA A 13 -4.35 8.22 1.81
C ALA A 13 -4.76 9.06 0.61
N SER A 14 -5.17 8.41 -0.48
CA SER A 14 -5.74 9.06 -1.65
C SER A 14 -6.80 8.18 -2.27
N THR A 15 -7.75 8.79 -2.99
CA THR A 15 -8.82 8.07 -3.68
C THR A 15 -8.81 8.33 -5.17
N ILE A 16 -9.01 7.30 -5.98
CA ILE A 16 -9.31 7.42 -7.41
C ILE A 16 -10.81 7.25 -7.59
N ASN A 17 -11.44 8.18 -8.33
CA ASN A 17 -12.88 8.15 -8.66
C ASN A 17 -13.78 7.92 -7.43
N GLU A 18 -13.37 8.44 -6.26
CA GLU A 18 -14.06 8.35 -4.95
C GLU A 18 -14.22 6.94 -4.35
N SER A 19 -14.00 5.88 -5.11
CA SER A 19 -14.30 4.50 -4.72
C SER A 19 -13.07 3.62 -4.52
N GLN A 20 -11.92 3.97 -5.09
CA GLN A 20 -10.69 3.18 -5.00
C GLN A 20 -9.72 3.83 -4.03
N LEU A 21 -9.19 3.07 -3.08
CA LEU A 21 -8.32 3.59 -2.04
C LEU A 21 -6.85 3.25 -2.32
N ILE A 22 -6.00 4.28 -2.23
CA ILE A 22 -4.55 4.15 -2.18
C ILE A 22 -4.10 4.52 -0.77
N SER A 23 -3.22 3.71 -0.18
CA SER A 23 -2.56 4.01 1.09
C SER A 23 -1.05 3.86 0.92
N ILE A 24 -0.32 4.96 1.08
CA ILE A 24 1.13 5.05 0.85
C ILE A 24 1.82 5.26 2.20
N TYR A 25 2.76 4.40 2.54
CA TYR A 25 3.58 4.51 3.73
C TYR A 25 5.02 4.76 3.30
N ILE A 26 5.61 5.85 3.78
CA ILE A 26 6.99 6.23 3.47
C ILE A 26 7.82 6.07 4.75
N TYR A 27 8.78 5.17 4.72
CA TYR A 27 9.65 4.84 5.84
C TYR A 27 11.00 5.55 5.72
N SER A 28 11.79 5.57 6.79
CA SER A 28 13.16 6.09 6.75
C SER A 28 14.14 5.18 6.01
N SER A 29 13.77 3.92 5.75
CA SER A 29 14.61 2.93 5.07
C SER A 29 13.78 1.82 4.42
N SER A 30 14.39 1.08 3.49
CA SER A 30 13.77 -0.09 2.85
C SER A 30 13.46 -1.20 3.86
N GLN A 31 14.28 -1.35 4.91
CA GLN A 31 13.99 -2.27 6.02
C GLN A 31 12.71 -1.85 6.78
N GLY A 32 12.49 -0.55 6.97
CA GLY A 32 11.27 -0.04 7.58
C GLY A 32 10.01 -0.42 6.79
N ALA A 33 10.06 -0.36 5.45
CA ALA A 33 8.97 -0.79 4.58
C ALA A 33 8.69 -2.29 4.68
N ILE A 34 9.74 -3.11 4.75
CA ILE A 34 9.62 -4.57 4.97
C ILE A 34 8.94 -4.87 6.31
N ASP A 35 9.33 -4.17 7.37
CA ASP A 35 8.75 -4.39 8.70
C ASP A 35 7.31 -3.87 8.80
N GLY A 36 7.00 -2.77 8.10
CA GLY A 36 5.63 -2.29 7.91
C GLY A 36 4.73 -3.31 7.19
N ALA A 37 5.26 -3.99 6.17
CA ALA A 37 4.53 -5.04 5.45
C ALA A 37 4.25 -6.25 6.36
N LYS A 38 5.21 -6.65 7.21
CA LYS A 38 5.00 -7.73 8.20
C LYS A 38 3.95 -7.33 9.25
N ASP A 39 4.01 -6.09 9.76
CA ASP A 39 3.04 -5.58 10.72
C ASP A 39 1.62 -5.55 10.12
N PHE A 40 1.51 -5.23 8.83
CA PHE A 40 0.24 -5.36 8.11
C PHE A 40 -0.27 -6.81 8.13
N GLU A 41 0.52 -7.79 7.70
CA GLU A 41 0.12 -9.22 7.70
C GLU A 41 -0.33 -9.70 9.08
N ASN A 42 0.40 -9.32 10.13
CA ASN A 42 0.05 -9.66 11.51
C ASN A 42 -1.32 -9.07 11.91
N LYS A 43 -1.63 -7.86 11.45
CA LYS A 43 -2.91 -7.18 11.75
C LYS A 43 -4.07 -7.71 10.92
N ILE A 44 -3.88 -8.05 9.66
CA ILE A 44 -4.95 -8.58 8.78
C ILE A 44 -5.18 -10.09 8.93
N SER A 45 -4.24 -10.87 9.49
CA SER A 45 -4.47 -12.28 9.85
C SER A 45 -5.68 -12.50 10.80
N THR A 46 -6.21 -11.42 11.40
CA THR A 46 -7.34 -11.44 12.32
C THR A 46 -8.63 -10.81 11.78
N ALA A 47 -8.59 -10.19 10.59
CA ALA A 47 -9.71 -9.45 10.02
C ALA A 47 -9.92 -9.86 8.55
N GLY A 48 -11.14 -10.23 8.18
CA GLY A 48 -11.51 -10.66 6.82
C GLY A 48 -10.83 -9.83 5.72
N VAL A 49 -10.13 -10.53 4.83
CA VAL A 49 -9.22 -9.90 3.85
C VAL A 49 -10.04 -9.20 2.78
N VAL A 50 -10.02 -7.86 2.81
CA VAL A 50 -10.47 -7.07 1.66
C VAL A 50 -9.44 -7.26 0.54
N PRO A 51 -9.86 -7.61 -0.69
CA PRO A 51 -8.95 -7.75 -1.83
C PRO A 51 -8.15 -6.47 -2.04
N HIS A 52 -6.83 -6.61 -2.14
CA HIS A 52 -5.93 -5.48 -2.34
C HIS A 52 -4.68 -5.92 -3.11
N SER A 53 -4.02 -4.97 -3.74
CA SER A 53 -2.66 -5.13 -4.26
C SER A 53 -1.69 -4.45 -3.30
N ARG A 54 -0.52 -5.09 -3.09
CA ARG A 54 0.55 -4.58 -2.23
C ARG A 54 1.82 -4.44 -3.05
N TYR A 55 2.46 -3.28 -2.97
CA TYR A 55 3.69 -2.98 -3.66
C TYR A 55 4.72 -2.45 -2.66
N LEU A 56 5.96 -2.94 -2.78
CA LEU A 56 7.09 -2.50 -1.97
C LEU A 56 8.17 -2.00 -2.92
N VAL A 57 8.53 -0.73 -2.80
CA VAL A 57 9.51 -0.05 -3.66
C VAL A 57 10.42 0.76 -2.74
N GLU A 58 11.67 0.33 -2.58
CA GLU A 58 12.60 0.89 -1.59
C GLU A 58 11.98 1.04 -0.19
N ASN A 59 11.93 2.28 0.32
CA ASN A 59 11.37 2.66 1.61
C ASN A 59 9.86 2.96 1.54
N ILE A 60 9.17 2.59 0.45
CA ILE A 60 7.75 2.85 0.24
C ILE A 60 6.96 1.53 0.23
N LEU A 61 5.89 1.49 1.02
CA LEU A 61 4.88 0.44 0.99
C LEU A 61 3.56 1.05 0.51
N LEU A 62 3.03 0.56 -0.60
CA LEU A 62 1.78 1.02 -1.19
C LEU A 62 0.73 -0.09 -1.18
N PHE A 63 -0.45 0.24 -0.69
CA PHE A 63 -1.64 -0.59 -0.82
C PHE A 63 -2.63 0.07 -1.77
N TYR A 64 -3.20 -0.74 -2.66
CA TYR A 64 -4.25 -0.35 -3.57
C TYR A 64 -5.46 -1.27 -3.40
N VAL A 65 -6.60 -0.67 -3.08
CA VAL A 65 -7.89 -1.36 -2.92
C VAL A 65 -8.79 -0.90 -4.08
N PRO A 66 -9.04 -1.76 -5.07
CA PRO A 66 -9.89 -1.44 -6.20
C PRO A 66 -11.37 -1.40 -5.81
N GLU A 67 -12.18 -0.76 -6.65
CA GLU A 67 -13.64 -0.88 -6.60
C GLU A 67 -14.05 -2.18 -7.33
N GLY A 68 -14.55 -3.17 -6.58
CA GLY A 68 -14.88 -4.48 -7.14
C GLY A 68 -13.65 -5.20 -7.70
N SER A 69 -13.75 -5.68 -8.94
CA SER A 69 -12.66 -6.38 -9.64
C SER A 69 -11.86 -5.49 -10.60
N GLN A 70 -12.27 -4.23 -10.79
CA GLN A 70 -11.64 -3.34 -11.77
C GLN A 70 -10.41 -2.67 -11.16
N LYS A 71 -9.23 -3.03 -11.68
CA LYS A 71 -7.98 -2.36 -11.35
C LYS A 71 -7.75 -1.17 -12.27
N ASP A 72 -7.27 -0.08 -11.72
CA ASP A 72 -6.86 1.09 -12.48
C ASP A 72 -5.41 0.91 -12.97
N GLU A 73 -5.24 0.82 -14.29
CA GLU A 73 -3.94 0.59 -14.93
C GLU A 73 -2.92 1.68 -14.60
N ARG A 74 -3.37 2.90 -14.27
CA ARG A 74 -2.48 4.01 -13.90
C ARG A 74 -1.70 3.70 -12.62
N ILE A 75 -2.26 2.90 -11.71
CA ILE A 75 -1.52 2.45 -10.51
C ILE A 75 -0.31 1.61 -10.91
N TYR A 76 -0.49 0.69 -11.87
CA TYR A 76 0.61 -0.14 -12.34
C TYR A 76 1.71 0.73 -12.99
N LEU A 77 1.33 1.69 -13.83
CA LEU A 77 2.28 2.62 -14.46
C LEU A 77 3.07 3.42 -13.42
N VAL A 78 2.42 3.97 -12.40
CA VAL A 78 3.10 4.70 -11.30
C VAL A 78 4.07 3.79 -10.56
N ILE A 79 3.69 2.55 -10.26
CA ILE A 79 4.59 1.60 -9.57
C ILE A 79 5.81 1.27 -10.43
N GLU A 80 5.65 1.03 -11.73
CA GLU A 80 6.78 0.75 -12.62
C GLU A 80 7.69 1.98 -12.78
N GLU A 81 7.13 3.19 -12.87
CA GLU A 81 7.91 4.43 -12.86
C GLU A 81 8.72 4.56 -11.56
N MET A 82 8.10 4.34 -10.39
CA MET A 82 8.81 4.41 -9.11
C MET A 82 9.97 3.41 -9.01
N LYS A 83 9.82 2.18 -9.54
CA LYS A 83 10.89 1.19 -9.56
C LYS A 83 12.05 1.58 -10.48
N SER A 84 11.79 2.39 -11.50
CA SER A 84 12.84 2.86 -12.42
C SER A 84 13.75 3.95 -11.84
N LEU A 85 13.38 4.52 -10.69
CA LEU A 85 14.13 5.58 -10.00
C LEU A 85 15.24 5.06 -9.08
N GLN A 86 15.50 3.75 -9.10
CA GLN A 86 16.56 3.07 -8.34
C GLN A 86 17.93 3.21 -9.02
#